data_AF-A0A7S1YAS2-F1
#
_entry.id   AF-A0A7S1YAS2-F1
#
_cell.length_a   1.000
_cell.length_b   1.000
_cell.length_c   1.000
_cell.angle_alpha   90.00
_cell.angle_beta   90.00
_cell.angle_gamma   90.00
#
_symmetry.space_group_name_H-M   'P 1'
#
loop_
_entity.id
_entity.type
_entity.pdbx_description
1 polymer ?
#
loop_
_entity_poly.entity_id
_entity_poly.type
_entity_poly.pdbx_seq_one_letter_code
_entity_poly.pdbx_strand_id
1 'polypeptide(L)'
;MAAENTTTPTADPKTDDAGGEEAANIHDEKPVLYVNVFLEDVSEAVKEGVAEKLAEKNLPPPLKERLTKRLCHLAADMVKAEKIVEKMAPKMCEEMPIKMKAKGITVVAEEVYRGGPFFVLMLQVQHVDAALMVEAQQEMEKEQPKESWTTKASRGGLNMVGLTVTDPIQSGYLPSFVQSKMQPEMGPMMQAELAEKKLKASCEVLGEDKEARFFFAMVSRVRAEEEAKVAEKKKSFPLPLAGGPFGKKSQCRMSAASCCLYDSTNERTF
;
A
#
# COMPACT_ATOMS: atom_id res chain seq x y z
N MET A 1 16.85 -22.68 -68.96
CA MET A 1 15.86 -23.65 -68.45
C MET A 1 15.58 -23.29 -67.01
N ALA A 2 14.32 -22.97 -66.73
CA ALA A 2 13.84 -22.44 -65.46
C ALA A 2 13.87 -23.51 -64.37
N ALA A 3 14.24 -23.11 -63.14
CA ALA A 3 13.96 -23.87 -61.93
C ALA A 3 13.39 -22.89 -60.91
N GLU A 4 12.08 -23.02 -60.68
CA GLU A 4 11.30 -22.33 -59.68
C GLU A 4 11.69 -22.87 -58.29
N ASN A 5 12.13 -21.99 -57.40
CA ASN A 5 12.31 -22.32 -55.98
C ASN A 5 11.11 -21.79 -55.19
N THR A 6 10.14 -22.69 -54.99
CA THR A 6 8.95 -22.50 -54.17
C THR A 6 9.35 -22.41 -52.71
N THR A 7 9.20 -21.21 -52.13
CA THR A 7 9.40 -20.96 -50.69
C THR A 7 8.07 -21.17 -49.98
N THR A 8 7.95 -22.27 -49.23
CA THR A 8 6.83 -22.50 -48.30
C THR A 8 7.00 -21.66 -47.03
N PRO A 9 5.99 -20.90 -46.59
CA PRO A 9 6.00 -20.26 -45.28
C PRO A 9 5.66 -21.30 -44.20
N THR A 10 6.63 -21.59 -43.33
CA THR A 10 6.44 -22.34 -42.09
C THR A 10 5.62 -21.47 -41.14
N ALA A 11 4.37 -21.86 -40.89
CA ALA A 11 3.53 -21.23 -39.88
C ALA A 11 4.03 -21.66 -38.50
N ASP A 12 4.53 -20.69 -37.72
CA ASP A 12 4.82 -20.89 -36.30
C ASP A 12 3.52 -21.25 -35.56
N PRO A 13 3.49 -22.32 -34.75
CA PRO A 13 2.35 -22.59 -33.88
C PRO A 13 2.31 -21.51 -32.80
N LYS A 14 1.33 -20.61 -32.89
CA LYS A 14 0.87 -19.83 -31.73
C LYS A 14 0.34 -20.82 -30.71
N THR A 15 1.16 -21.17 -29.73
CA THR A 15 0.70 -21.68 -28.44
C THR A 15 0.00 -20.52 -27.76
N ASP A 16 -1.31 -20.44 -27.97
CA ASP A 16 -2.23 -19.74 -27.09
C ASP A 16 -2.25 -20.52 -25.77
N ASP A 17 -1.19 -20.38 -24.97
CA ASP A 17 -1.17 -20.74 -23.56
C ASP A 17 -2.10 -19.75 -22.84
N ALA A 18 -3.40 -19.96 -23.04
CA ALA A 18 -4.44 -19.46 -22.18
C ALA A 18 -4.35 -20.22 -20.85
N GLY A 19 -3.25 -20.01 -20.14
CA GLY A 19 -3.15 -20.26 -18.72
C GLY A 19 -4.18 -19.36 -18.07
N GLY A 20 -5.39 -19.90 -17.88
CA GLY A 20 -6.43 -19.24 -17.13
C GLY A 20 -5.81 -18.83 -15.79
N GLU A 21 -5.73 -17.53 -15.55
CA GLU A 21 -5.51 -16.99 -14.23
C GLU A 21 -6.65 -17.52 -13.37
N GLU A 22 -6.40 -18.65 -12.71
CA GLU A 22 -7.22 -19.15 -11.63
C GLU A 22 -7.19 -18.04 -10.58
N ALA A 23 -8.22 -17.20 -10.60
CA ALA A 23 -8.36 -16.07 -9.70
C ALA A 23 -8.11 -16.58 -8.29
N ALA A 24 -7.02 -16.11 -7.68
CA ALA A 24 -6.53 -16.59 -6.40
C ALA A 24 -7.63 -16.40 -5.36
N ASN A 25 -8.37 -17.48 -5.09
CA ASN A 25 -9.54 -17.43 -4.24
C ASN A 25 -9.08 -17.54 -2.79
N ILE A 26 -9.56 -16.64 -1.94
CA ILE A 26 -9.30 -16.69 -0.50
C ILE A 26 -10.09 -17.85 0.09
N HIS A 27 -9.42 -18.73 0.82
CA HIS A 27 -10.06 -19.88 1.44
C HIS A 27 -10.51 -19.53 2.86
N ASP A 28 -11.81 -19.61 3.13
CA ASP A 28 -12.40 -19.27 4.45
C ASP A 28 -11.80 -20.08 5.62
N GLU A 29 -11.22 -21.25 5.35
CA GLU A 29 -10.67 -22.14 6.38
C GLU A 29 -9.22 -21.82 6.78
N LYS A 30 -8.51 -20.99 5.99
CA LYS A 30 -7.09 -20.70 6.25
C LYS A 30 -6.94 -19.43 7.06
N PRO A 31 -6.04 -19.42 8.06
CA PRO A 31 -5.84 -18.25 8.91
C PRO A 31 -5.32 -17.05 8.10
N VAL A 32 -5.77 -15.86 8.51
CA VAL A 32 -5.54 -14.59 7.81
C VAL A 32 -4.80 -13.61 8.72
N LEU A 33 -3.87 -12.82 8.15
CA LEU A 33 -3.25 -11.67 8.80
C LEU A 33 -3.78 -10.38 8.21
N TYR A 34 -3.98 -9.39 9.06
CA TYR A 34 -4.31 -8.03 8.66
C TYR A 34 -3.12 -7.12 8.93
N VAL A 35 -2.64 -6.48 7.87
CA VAL A 35 -1.56 -5.50 7.91
C VAL A 35 -2.21 -4.13 7.83
N ASN A 36 -2.26 -3.48 8.98
CA ASN A 36 -2.81 -2.15 9.15
C ASN A 36 -1.72 -1.11 8.92
N VAL A 37 -1.89 -0.24 7.93
CA VAL A 37 -0.90 0.79 7.61
C VAL A 37 -1.52 2.17 7.71
N PHE A 38 -0.95 3.01 8.57
CA PHE A 38 -1.36 4.40 8.77
C PHE A 38 -0.21 5.34 8.41
N LEU A 39 -0.41 6.18 7.40
CA LEU A 39 0.56 7.21 7.02
C LEU A 39 0.42 8.43 7.94
N GLU A 40 1.42 8.65 8.79
CA GLU A 40 1.47 9.80 9.71
C GLU A 40 1.94 11.07 8.99
N ASP A 41 3.05 10.97 8.26
CA ASP A 41 3.63 12.10 7.53
C ASP A 41 4.19 11.66 6.19
N VAL A 42 3.87 12.46 5.17
CA VAL A 42 4.27 12.29 3.78
C VAL A 42 5.08 13.49 3.27
N SER A 43 5.30 14.50 4.11
CA SER A 43 5.86 15.78 3.72
C SER A 43 7.30 15.66 3.20
N GLU A 44 8.09 14.74 3.75
CA GLU A 44 9.48 14.51 3.33
C GLU A 44 9.55 13.87 1.94
N ALA A 45 8.83 12.76 1.72
CA ALA A 45 8.72 12.11 0.42
C ALA A 45 8.24 13.06 -0.69
N VAL A 46 7.29 13.95 -0.38
CA VAL A 46 6.79 14.94 -1.35
C VAL A 46 7.85 15.99 -1.67
N LYS A 47 8.61 16.47 -0.68
CA LYS A 47 9.70 17.43 -0.91
C LYS A 47 10.77 16.85 -1.82
N GLU A 48 11.15 15.59 -1.60
CA GLU A 48 12.14 14.89 -2.41
C GLU A 48 11.65 14.69 -3.85
N GLY A 49 10.43 14.16 -4.03
CA GLY A 49 9.86 13.97 -5.37
C GLY A 49 9.63 15.28 -6.15
N VAL A 50 9.37 16.40 -5.47
CA VAL A 50 9.31 17.73 -6.10
C VAL A 50 10.71 18.23 -6.46
N ALA A 51 11.71 18.01 -5.60
CA ALA A 51 13.09 18.39 -5.86
C ALA A 51 13.67 17.62 -7.06
N GLU A 52 13.44 16.32 -7.16
CA GLU A 52 13.87 15.48 -8.29
C GLU A 52 13.27 15.97 -9.61
N LYS A 53 11.95 16.18 -9.67
CA LYS A 53 11.27 16.70 -10.87
C LYS A 53 11.70 18.10 -11.28
N LEU A 54 12.20 18.90 -10.34
CA LEU A 54 12.77 20.22 -10.62
C LEU A 54 14.24 20.16 -11.02
N ALA A 55 14.98 19.17 -10.53
CA ALA A 55 16.37 18.92 -10.93
C ALA A 55 16.46 18.57 -12.42
N GLU A 56 15.52 17.75 -12.91
CA GLU A 56 15.39 17.38 -14.33
C GLU A 56 15.11 18.57 -15.26
N LYS A 57 14.56 19.68 -14.74
CA LYS A 57 14.32 20.89 -15.53
C LYS A 57 15.60 21.73 -15.60
N ASN A 58 16.00 22.13 -16.79
CA ASN A 58 17.18 23.00 -17.04
C ASN A 58 16.94 24.48 -16.67
N LEU A 59 16.56 24.75 -15.42
CA LEU A 59 16.36 26.10 -14.90
C LEU A 59 17.66 26.68 -14.31
N PRO A 60 17.87 28.02 -14.34
CA PRO A 60 19.00 28.65 -13.67
C PRO A 60 18.97 28.38 -12.16
N PRO A 61 20.13 28.13 -11.50
CA PRO A 61 20.20 27.83 -10.07
C PRO A 61 19.40 28.77 -9.15
N PRO A 62 19.45 30.12 -9.29
CA PRO A 62 18.71 31.00 -8.39
C PRO A 62 17.18 30.93 -8.56
N LEU A 63 16.71 30.53 -9.75
CA LEU A 63 15.29 30.31 -10.02
C LEU A 63 14.84 28.94 -9.50
N LYS A 64 15.69 27.91 -9.62
CA LYS A 64 15.42 26.56 -9.07
C LYS A 64 15.10 26.63 -7.59
N GLU A 65 15.98 27.20 -6.78
CA GLU A 65 15.78 27.23 -5.31
C GLU A 65 14.51 27.97 -4.89
N ARG A 66 14.20 29.12 -5.52
CA ARG A 66 13.00 29.90 -5.24
C ARG A 66 11.73 29.14 -5.63
N LEU A 67 11.75 28.44 -6.76
CA LEU A 67 10.62 27.64 -7.22
C LEU A 67 10.44 26.38 -6.37
N THR A 68 11.52 25.68 -6.02
CA THR A 68 11.46 24.49 -5.15
C THR A 68 10.82 24.83 -3.82
N LYS A 69 11.24 25.91 -3.14
CA LYS A 69 10.63 26.30 -1.87
C LYS A 69 9.13 26.58 -1.98
N ARG A 70 8.71 27.32 -3.02
CA ARG A 70 7.29 27.64 -3.24
C ARG A 70 6.48 26.39 -3.61
N LEU A 71 7.01 25.55 -4.48
CA LEU A 71 6.34 24.33 -4.92
C LEU A 71 6.28 23.29 -3.81
N CYS A 72 7.30 23.16 -2.96
CA CYS A 72 7.25 22.25 -1.82
C CYS A 72 6.17 22.65 -0.82
N HIS A 73 5.97 23.95 -0.55
CA HIS A 73 4.88 24.40 0.30
C HIS A 73 3.51 24.11 -0.32
N LEU A 74 3.30 24.47 -1.59
CA LEU A 74 2.04 24.20 -2.27
C LEU A 74 1.79 22.69 -2.43
N ALA A 75 2.82 21.92 -2.72
CA ALA A 75 2.71 20.47 -2.87
C ALA A 75 2.44 19.78 -1.54
N ALA A 76 3.02 20.24 -0.42
CA ALA A 76 2.71 19.70 0.91
C ALA A 76 1.23 19.90 1.25
N ASP A 77 0.64 21.04 0.87
CA ASP A 77 -0.79 21.31 1.09
C ASP A 77 -1.70 20.57 0.11
N MET A 78 -1.22 20.26 -1.10
CA MET A 78 -1.99 19.62 -2.17
C MET A 78 -1.91 18.10 -2.18
N VAL A 79 -0.76 17.52 -1.79
CA VAL A 79 -0.56 16.08 -1.75
C VAL A 79 -1.15 15.56 -0.45
N LYS A 80 -2.43 15.20 -0.52
CA LYS A 80 -3.07 14.45 0.54
C LYS A 80 -2.44 13.06 0.65
N ALA A 81 -2.24 12.60 1.87
CA ALA A 81 -1.84 11.23 2.17
C ALA A 81 -2.73 10.20 1.43
N GLU A 82 -4.03 10.48 1.28
CA GLU A 82 -4.99 9.73 0.47
C GLU A 82 -4.45 9.32 -0.91
N LYS A 83 -3.82 10.26 -1.65
CA LYS A 83 -3.32 10.00 -3.00
C LYS A 83 -2.06 9.13 -3.02
N ILE A 84 -1.30 9.14 -1.93
CA ILE A 84 -0.12 8.28 -1.78
C ILE A 84 -0.61 6.87 -1.44
N VAL A 85 -1.53 6.74 -0.48
CA VAL A 85 -2.19 5.48 -0.15
C VAL A 85 -2.81 4.84 -1.40
N GLU A 86 -3.54 5.61 -2.20
CA GLU A 86 -4.19 5.14 -3.44
C GLU A 86 -3.21 4.48 -4.42
N LYS A 87 -1.96 4.94 -4.47
CA LYS A 87 -0.92 4.37 -5.32
C LYS A 87 -0.11 3.28 -4.63
N MET A 88 0.01 3.34 -3.31
CA MET A 88 0.86 2.48 -2.53
C MET A 88 0.19 1.14 -2.23
N ALA A 89 -1.09 1.17 -1.85
CA ALA A 89 -1.86 -0.04 -1.53
C ALA A 89 -1.85 -1.10 -2.67
N PRO A 90 -2.19 -0.77 -3.94
CA PRO A 90 -2.15 -1.76 -5.02
C PRO A 90 -0.72 -2.26 -5.29
N LYS A 91 0.27 -1.37 -5.29
CA LYS A 91 1.67 -1.76 -5.46
C LYS A 91 2.14 -2.73 -4.38
N MET A 92 1.71 -2.54 -3.14
CA MET A 92 2.03 -3.46 -2.05
C MET A 92 1.34 -4.82 -2.24
N CYS A 93 0.10 -4.84 -2.73
CA CYS A 93 -0.59 -6.10 -3.07
C CYS A 93 0.11 -6.86 -4.20
N GLU A 94 0.71 -6.15 -5.16
CA GLU A 94 1.47 -6.76 -6.27
C GLU A 94 2.89 -7.21 -5.84
N GLU A 95 3.65 -6.33 -5.19
CA GLU A 95 5.07 -6.58 -4.87
C GLU A 95 5.25 -7.58 -3.71
N MET A 96 4.36 -7.57 -2.73
CA MET A 96 4.54 -8.36 -1.50
C MET A 96 4.46 -9.87 -1.74
N PRO A 97 3.47 -10.42 -2.47
CA PRO A 97 3.46 -11.83 -2.86
C PRO A 97 4.71 -12.26 -3.63
N ILE A 98 5.22 -11.40 -4.52
CA ILE A 98 6.43 -11.68 -5.30
C ILE A 98 7.65 -11.81 -4.38
N LYS A 99 7.85 -10.84 -3.47
CA LYS A 99 8.94 -10.86 -2.49
C LYS A 99 8.85 -12.08 -1.55
N MET A 100 7.65 -12.45 -1.13
CA MET A 100 7.44 -13.60 -0.24
C MET A 100 7.63 -14.93 -0.96
N LYS A 101 7.19 -15.03 -2.22
CA LYS A 101 7.38 -16.22 -3.05
C LYS A 101 8.85 -16.54 -3.26
N ALA A 102 9.67 -15.49 -3.47
CA ALA A 102 11.13 -15.64 -3.53
C ALA A 102 11.74 -16.21 -2.24
N LYS A 103 11.09 -16.01 -1.09
CA LYS A 103 11.48 -16.58 0.22
C LYS A 103 10.83 -17.95 0.50
N GLY A 104 10.20 -18.56 -0.50
CA GLY A 104 9.51 -19.85 -0.35
C GLY A 104 8.10 -19.74 0.24
N ILE A 105 7.52 -18.55 0.37
CA ILE A 105 6.19 -18.38 0.97
C ILE A 105 5.23 -17.87 -0.10
N THR A 106 4.25 -18.68 -0.49
CA THR A 106 3.20 -18.24 -1.42
C THR A 106 2.07 -17.60 -0.61
N VAL A 107 1.86 -16.31 -0.83
CA VAL A 107 0.88 -15.50 -0.09
C VAL A 107 -0.05 -14.82 -1.08
N VAL A 108 -1.34 -14.74 -0.74
CA VAL A 108 -2.31 -13.88 -1.42
C VAL A 108 -2.47 -12.62 -0.58
N ALA A 109 -2.34 -11.46 -1.21
CA ALA A 109 -2.50 -10.17 -0.56
C ALA A 109 -3.61 -9.40 -1.27
N GLU A 110 -4.62 -8.97 -0.51
CA GLU A 110 -5.74 -8.18 -1.01
C GLU A 110 -5.94 -6.94 -0.15
N GLU A 111 -6.35 -5.83 -0.76
CA GLU A 111 -6.76 -4.64 -0.03
C GLU A 111 -8.24 -4.76 0.38
N VAL A 112 -8.49 -4.81 1.70
CA VAL A 112 -9.86 -4.95 2.24
C VAL A 112 -10.47 -3.64 2.70
N TYR A 113 -9.66 -2.61 2.92
CA TYR A 113 -10.16 -1.30 3.32
C TYR A 113 -9.21 -0.17 2.93
N ARG A 114 -9.80 0.95 2.51
CA ARG A 114 -9.12 2.22 2.28
C ARG A 114 -9.93 3.38 2.86
N GLY A 115 -9.32 4.23 3.67
CA GLY A 115 -9.95 5.45 4.17
C GLY A 115 -8.94 6.49 4.62
N GLY A 116 -8.88 7.62 3.92
CA GLY A 116 -7.98 8.72 4.28
C GLY A 116 -6.50 8.30 4.17
N PRO A 117 -5.67 8.55 5.20
CA PRO A 117 -4.28 8.10 5.28
C PRO A 117 -4.11 6.63 5.74
N PHE A 118 -5.22 5.90 5.91
CA PHE A 118 -5.25 4.56 6.49
C PHE A 118 -5.75 3.54 5.48
N PHE A 119 -5.08 2.39 5.41
CA PHE A 119 -5.54 1.25 4.62
C PHE A 119 -5.17 -0.07 5.31
N VAL A 120 -5.89 -1.12 4.96
CA VAL A 120 -5.70 -2.46 5.53
C VAL A 120 -5.51 -3.46 4.40
N LEU A 121 -4.42 -4.22 4.49
CA LEU A 121 -4.16 -5.35 3.62
C LEU A 121 -4.46 -6.64 4.35
N MET A 122 -5.14 -7.56 3.69
CA MET A 122 -5.40 -8.90 4.15
C MET A 122 -4.41 -9.84 3.46
N LEU A 123 -3.66 -10.60 4.25
CA LEU A 123 -2.65 -11.55 3.80
C LEU A 123 -3.06 -12.96 4.20
N GLN A 124 -3.08 -13.88 3.24
CA GLN A 124 -3.34 -15.30 3.49
C GLN A 124 -2.19 -16.15 2.93
N VAL A 125 -1.55 -16.93 3.82
CA VAL A 125 -0.47 -17.85 3.43
C VAL A 125 -1.09 -19.10 2.81
N GLN A 126 -0.82 -19.34 1.53
CA GLN A 126 -1.38 -20.47 0.79
C GLN A 126 -0.52 -21.72 0.90
N HIS A 127 0.79 -21.56 0.72
CA HIS A 127 1.77 -22.64 0.67
C HIS A 127 3.12 -22.16 1.21
N VAL A 128 3.86 -23.06 1.84
CA VAL A 128 5.21 -22.82 2.36
C VAL A 128 6.15 -23.88 1.81
N ASP A 129 7.13 -23.44 1.01
CA ASP A 129 8.25 -24.24 0.55
C ASP A 129 9.40 -24.15 1.57
N ALA A 130 9.51 -25.20 2.38
CA ALA A 130 10.52 -25.27 3.43
C ALA A 130 11.97 -25.27 2.89
N ALA A 131 12.20 -25.80 1.68
CA ALA A 131 13.55 -25.84 1.11
C ALA A 131 14.03 -24.43 0.76
N LEU A 132 13.17 -23.66 0.06
CA LEU A 132 13.46 -22.27 -0.28
C LEU A 132 13.56 -21.36 0.96
N MET A 133 12.79 -21.63 2.01
CA MET A 133 12.92 -20.89 3.27
C MET A 133 14.30 -21.08 3.92
N VAL A 134 14.83 -22.30 3.91
CA VAL A 134 16.17 -22.60 4.47
C VAL A 134 17.25 -21.93 3.64
N GLU A 135 17.14 -21.96 2.31
CA GLU A 135 18.07 -21.27 1.41
C GLU A 135 18.04 -19.75 1.62
N ALA A 136 16.85 -19.14 1.66
CA ALA A 136 16.68 -17.71 1.89
C ALA A 136 17.21 -17.27 3.27
N GLN A 137 17.07 -18.10 4.30
CA GLN A 137 17.67 -17.83 5.61
C GLN A 137 19.20 -17.82 5.56
N GLN A 138 19.81 -18.76 4.83
CA GLN A 138 21.27 -18.81 4.67
C GLN A 138 21.81 -17.60 3.89
N GLU A 139 21.04 -17.07 2.93
CA GLU A 139 21.41 -15.85 2.20
C GLU A 139 21.33 -14.60 3.08
N MET A 140 20.25 -14.44 3.85
CA MET A 140 20.14 -13.33 4.80
C MET A 140 21.25 -13.34 5.87
N GLU A 141 21.69 -14.52 6.32
CA GLU A 141 22.84 -14.65 7.22
C GLU A 141 24.17 -14.23 6.57
N LYS A 142 24.31 -14.34 5.24
CA LYS A 142 25.52 -13.94 4.51
C LYS A 142 25.56 -12.43 4.25
N GLU A 143 24.41 -11.81 4.03
CA GLU A 143 24.31 -10.39 3.68
C GLU A 143 24.34 -9.46 4.89
N GLN A 144 23.96 -9.91 6.10
CA GLN A 144 24.08 -9.09 7.29
C GLN A 144 25.55 -9.01 7.78
N PRO A 145 26.15 -7.80 7.87
CA PRO A 145 27.48 -7.64 8.43
C PRO A 145 27.49 -8.08 9.91
N LYS A 146 28.53 -8.82 10.30
CA LYS A 146 28.73 -9.54 11.58
C LYS A 146 28.77 -8.67 12.86
N GLU A 147 28.23 -7.45 12.87
CA GLU A 147 28.47 -6.47 13.93
C GLU A 147 27.41 -6.44 15.05
N SER A 148 26.24 -7.08 14.93
CA SER A 148 25.30 -7.17 16.05
C SER A 148 25.46 -8.48 16.83
N TRP A 149 26.28 -8.47 17.88
CA TRP A 149 26.56 -9.64 18.72
C TRP A 149 25.38 -10.14 19.58
N THR A 150 24.21 -9.49 19.54
CA THR A 150 23.06 -9.75 20.42
C THR A 150 22.07 -10.81 19.91
N THR A 151 22.14 -11.22 18.65
CA THR A 151 21.16 -12.16 18.04
C THR A 151 21.60 -13.63 18.15
N LYS A 152 22.23 -14.03 19.26
CA LYS A 152 22.59 -15.45 19.52
C LYS A 152 21.46 -16.25 20.19
N ALA A 153 20.41 -15.60 20.70
CA ALA A 153 19.36 -16.27 21.47
C ALA A 153 18.20 -16.84 20.62
N SER A 154 17.99 -16.38 19.38
CA SER A 154 16.98 -16.94 18.46
C SER A 154 17.46 -18.17 17.68
N ARG A 155 18.72 -18.58 17.87
CA ARG A 155 19.40 -19.67 17.13
C ARG A 155 18.96 -21.09 17.54
N GLY A 156 18.13 -21.25 18.58
CA GLY A 156 17.78 -22.56 19.14
C GLY A 156 16.55 -23.26 18.55
N GLY A 157 15.74 -22.58 17.73
CA GLY A 157 14.40 -23.07 17.37
C GLY A 157 14.22 -23.74 16.00
N LEU A 158 15.19 -23.63 15.08
CA LEU A 158 15.03 -24.03 13.68
C LEU A 158 16.05 -25.07 13.20
N ASN A 159 16.74 -25.76 14.12
CA ASN A 159 17.48 -26.99 13.79
C ASN A 159 16.49 -28.16 13.57
N MET A 160 15.63 -28.05 12.56
CA MET A 160 14.83 -29.15 12.01
C MET A 160 15.57 -29.81 10.82
N VAL A 161 16.90 -29.88 10.87
CA VAL A 161 17.70 -30.61 9.88
C VAL A 161 17.60 -32.10 10.22
N GLY A 162 16.60 -32.79 9.65
CA GLY A 162 16.48 -34.25 9.74
C GLY A 162 15.06 -34.81 9.71
N LEU A 163 14.02 -33.98 9.85
CA LEU A 163 12.66 -34.44 9.59
C LEU A 163 12.45 -34.45 8.08
N THR A 164 12.49 -35.63 7.46
CA THR A 164 11.84 -35.86 6.16
C THR A 164 10.35 -35.58 6.37
N VAL A 165 9.98 -34.32 6.18
CA VAL A 165 8.64 -33.81 6.48
C VAL A 165 7.66 -34.49 5.53
N THR A 166 6.76 -35.25 6.11
CA THR A 166 5.64 -35.87 5.40
C THR A 166 4.63 -34.79 4.98
N ASP A 167 4.15 -34.85 3.73
CA ASP A 167 3.18 -33.92 3.10
C ASP A 167 2.01 -33.42 3.99
N PRO A 168 1.38 -34.24 4.87
CA PRO A 168 0.30 -33.75 5.73
C PRO A 168 0.73 -32.71 6.78
N ILE A 169 2.00 -32.71 7.21
CA ILE A 169 2.51 -31.70 8.15
C ILE A 169 2.76 -30.37 7.42
N GLN A 170 3.15 -30.45 6.14
CA GLN A 170 3.49 -29.27 5.34
C GLN A 170 2.27 -28.43 4.99
N SER A 171 1.14 -29.07 4.68
CA SER A 171 -0.07 -28.38 4.20
C SER A 171 -0.85 -27.67 5.31
N GLY A 172 -0.90 -28.22 6.53
CA GLY A 172 -1.71 -27.66 7.62
C GLY A 172 -0.92 -26.84 8.66
N TYR A 173 0.20 -27.37 9.15
CA TYR A 173 0.89 -26.78 10.32
C TYR A 173 1.85 -25.65 9.94
N LEU A 174 2.59 -25.81 8.84
CA LEU A 174 3.62 -24.84 8.43
C LEU A 174 3.04 -23.44 8.14
N PRO A 175 1.94 -23.27 7.39
CA PRO A 175 1.38 -21.93 7.14
C PRO A 175 1.04 -21.19 8.43
N SER A 176 0.37 -21.87 9.37
CA SER A 176 0.01 -21.29 10.67
C SER A 176 1.24 -20.92 11.51
N PHE A 177 2.26 -21.79 11.53
CA PHE A 177 3.50 -21.52 12.24
C PHE A 177 4.26 -20.32 11.65
N VAL A 178 4.40 -20.29 10.32
CA VAL A 178 5.05 -19.19 9.59
C VAL A 178 4.31 -17.88 9.83
N GLN A 179 2.98 -17.89 9.77
CA GLN A 179 2.14 -16.73 10.06
C GLN A 179 2.36 -16.19 11.48
N SER A 180 2.41 -17.07 12.48
CA SER A 180 2.67 -16.70 13.87
C SER A 180 4.04 -16.04 14.07
N LYS A 181 5.05 -16.46 13.28
CA LYS A 181 6.39 -15.85 13.29
C LYS A 181 6.47 -14.56 12.49
N MET A 182 5.74 -14.46 11.38
CA MET A 182 5.69 -13.27 10.54
C MET A 182 5.03 -12.08 11.25
N GLN A 183 3.99 -12.32 12.06
CA GLN A 183 3.23 -11.27 12.72
C GLN A 183 4.11 -10.25 13.50
N PRO A 184 5.00 -10.64 14.43
CA PRO A 184 5.82 -9.68 15.17
C PRO A 184 6.96 -9.05 14.34
N GLU A 185 7.42 -9.70 13.27
CA GLU A 185 8.59 -9.24 12.50
C GLU A 185 8.21 -8.35 11.31
N MET A 186 7.03 -8.58 10.72
CA MET A 186 6.59 -7.88 9.51
C MET A 186 6.32 -6.40 9.74
N GLY A 187 5.72 -6.03 10.88
CA GLY A 187 5.43 -4.62 11.21
C GLY A 187 6.69 -3.74 11.16
N PRO A 188 7.74 -4.05 11.97
CA PRO A 188 9.00 -3.31 11.93
C PRO A 188 9.68 -3.31 10.56
N MET A 189 9.65 -4.43 9.84
CA MET A 189 10.24 -4.52 8.50
C MET A 189 9.55 -3.56 7.52
N MET A 190 8.21 -3.52 7.52
CA MET A 190 7.45 -2.63 6.67
C MET A 190 7.64 -1.16 7.05
N GLN A 191 7.71 -0.86 8.36
CA GLN A 191 8.03 0.50 8.82
C GLN A 191 9.41 0.94 8.32
N ALA A 192 10.41 0.05 8.34
CA ALA A 192 11.74 0.33 7.79
C ALA A 192 11.69 0.58 6.27
N GLU A 193 11.02 -0.28 5.48
CA GLU A 193 10.87 -0.09 4.03
C GLU A 193 10.15 1.23 3.68
N LEU A 194 9.17 1.65 4.49
CA LEU A 194 8.47 2.92 4.31
C LEU A 194 9.32 4.12 4.72
N ALA A 195 10.12 3.99 5.78
CA ALA A 195 11.05 5.03 6.23
C ALA A 195 12.16 5.27 5.20
N GLU A 196 12.65 4.22 4.52
CA GLU A 196 13.58 4.34 3.40
C GLU A 196 13.01 5.22 2.28
N LYS A 197 11.69 5.12 2.03
CA LYS A 197 10.94 5.95 1.09
C LYS A 197 10.55 7.32 1.65
N LYS A 198 11.10 7.73 2.79
CA LYS A 198 10.79 8.99 3.51
C LYS A 198 9.31 9.15 3.86
N LEU A 199 8.62 8.03 4.09
CA LEU A 199 7.24 8.00 4.56
C LEU A 199 7.25 7.61 6.04
N LYS A 200 6.73 8.49 6.89
CA LYS A 200 6.52 8.15 8.30
C LYS A 200 5.19 7.41 8.42
N ALA A 201 5.25 6.13 8.71
CA ALA A 201 4.08 5.28 8.80
C ALA A 201 4.12 4.41 10.06
N SER A 202 2.94 4.18 10.65
CA SER A 202 2.74 3.15 11.66
C SER A 202 2.16 1.92 10.96
N CYS A 203 2.83 0.77 11.13
CA CYS A 203 2.37 -0.52 10.60
C CYS A 203 2.17 -1.49 11.75
N GLU A 204 0.97 -2.06 11.85
CA GLU A 204 0.59 -3.06 12.85
C GLU A 204 0.07 -4.30 12.14
N VAL A 205 0.55 -5.48 12.54
CA VAL A 205 0.16 -6.76 11.95
C VAL A 205 -0.61 -7.58 12.98
N LEU A 206 -1.87 -7.86 12.68
CA LEU A 206 -2.82 -8.45 13.61
C LEU A 206 -3.44 -9.72 13.05
N GLY A 207 -3.81 -10.62 13.94
CA GLY A 207 -4.68 -11.75 13.61
C GLY A 207 -6.15 -11.32 13.64
N GLU A 208 -7.01 -12.17 13.08
CA GLU A 208 -8.45 -11.96 12.96
C GLU A 208 -9.14 -11.60 14.29
N ASP A 209 -8.69 -12.20 15.41
CA ASP A 209 -9.26 -12.02 16.74
C ASP A 209 -9.10 -10.59 17.29
N LYS A 210 -8.03 -9.89 16.89
CA LYS A 210 -7.68 -8.54 17.37
C LYS A 210 -8.00 -7.47 16.35
N GLU A 211 -8.14 -7.84 15.07
CA GLU A 211 -8.26 -6.90 13.97
C GLU A 211 -9.46 -5.98 14.16
N ALA A 212 -10.65 -6.52 14.37
CA ALA A 212 -11.87 -5.72 14.43
C ALA A 212 -11.76 -4.56 15.44
N ARG A 213 -11.20 -4.82 16.63
CA ARG A 213 -11.04 -3.80 17.68
C ARG A 213 -10.05 -2.71 17.27
N PHE A 214 -8.92 -3.11 16.71
CA PHE A 214 -7.90 -2.17 16.26
C PHE A 214 -8.41 -1.33 15.08
N PHE A 215 -9.04 -1.98 14.10
CA PHE A 215 -9.66 -1.35 12.95
C PHE A 215 -10.66 -0.26 13.37
N PHE A 216 -11.62 -0.58 14.24
CA PHE A 216 -12.60 0.40 14.70
C PHE A 216 -11.98 1.59 15.45
N ALA A 217 -10.94 1.33 16.26
CA ALA A 217 -10.21 2.40 16.95
C ALA A 217 -9.49 3.32 15.96
N MET A 218 -8.83 2.74 14.95
CA MET A 218 -8.10 3.48 13.92
C MET A 218 -9.03 4.29 13.02
N VAL A 219 -10.12 3.70 12.53
CA VAL A 219 -11.12 4.41 11.71
C VAL A 219 -11.74 5.57 12.49
N SER A 220 -12.03 5.37 13.78
CA SER A 220 -12.55 6.45 14.65
C SER A 220 -11.53 7.59 14.79
N ARG A 221 -10.25 7.26 14.95
CA ARG A 221 -9.16 8.25 15.00
C ARG A 221 -9.05 9.05 13.70
N VAL A 222 -9.05 8.37 12.55
CA VAL A 222 -8.98 9.01 11.21
C VAL A 222 -10.13 10.00 11.04
N ARG A 223 -11.37 9.59 11.35
CA ARG A 223 -12.55 10.46 11.24
C ARG A 223 -12.46 11.69 12.13
N ALA A 224 -12.04 11.52 13.38
CA ALA A 224 -11.87 12.63 14.31
C ALA A 224 -10.81 13.65 13.82
N GLU A 225 -9.70 13.17 13.25
CA GLU A 225 -8.67 14.04 12.66
C GLU A 225 -9.18 14.78 11.42
N GLU A 226 -9.96 14.13 10.56
CA GLU A 226 -10.56 14.77 9.40
C GLU A 226 -11.58 15.85 9.79
N GLU A 227 -12.44 15.56 10.77
CA GLU A 227 -13.41 16.51 11.30
C GLU A 227 -12.70 17.73 11.93
N ALA A 228 -11.61 17.51 12.68
CA ALA A 228 -10.79 18.58 13.24
C ALA A 228 -10.19 19.47 12.13
N LYS A 229 -9.61 18.88 11.09
CA LYS A 229 -9.07 19.61 9.93
C LYS A 229 -10.15 20.43 9.20
N VAL A 230 -11.36 19.89 9.08
CA VAL A 230 -12.50 20.61 8.50
C VAL A 230 -12.94 21.77 9.38
N ALA A 231 -12.98 21.57 10.71
CA ALA A 231 -13.33 22.62 11.66
C ALA A 231 -12.30 23.76 11.68
N GLU A 232 -11.00 23.46 11.58
CA GLU A 232 -9.94 24.47 11.46
C GLU A 232 -10.05 25.27 10.16
N LYS A 233 -10.30 24.61 9.03
CA LYS A 233 -10.54 25.30 7.75
C LYS A 233 -11.74 26.23 7.81
N LYS A 234 -12.82 25.85 8.51
CA LYS A 234 -13.99 26.74 8.70
C LYS A 234 -13.66 27.99 9.51
N LYS A 235 -12.69 27.92 10.44
CA LYS A 235 -12.25 29.09 11.23
C LYS A 235 -11.34 30.03 10.44
N SER A 236 -10.56 29.51 9.49
CA SER A 236 -9.61 30.31 8.70
C SER A 236 -10.23 31.11 7.56
N PHE A 237 -11.46 30.79 7.16
CA PHE A 237 -12.26 31.64 6.27
C PHE A 237 -13.19 32.51 7.11
N PRO A 238 -12.77 33.74 7.50
CA PRO A 238 -13.69 34.66 8.15
C PRO A 238 -14.89 34.84 7.22
N LEU A 239 -16.09 34.56 7.75
CA LEU A 239 -17.34 34.85 7.07
C LEU A 239 -17.23 36.26 6.51
N PRO A 240 -17.54 36.49 5.22
CA PRO A 240 -17.49 37.83 4.65
C PRO A 240 -18.31 38.73 5.57
N LEU A 241 -17.64 39.69 6.22
CA LEU A 241 -18.25 40.59 7.16
C LEU A 241 -19.44 41.23 6.44
N ALA A 242 -20.63 40.79 6.78
CA ALA A 242 -21.89 41.34 6.30
C ALA A 242 -22.02 42.74 6.89
N GLY A 243 -21.34 43.71 6.27
CA GLY A 243 -21.19 45.05 6.83
C GLY A 243 -20.69 46.11 5.85
N GLY A 244 -20.70 45.82 4.55
CA GLY A 244 -20.50 46.85 3.53
C GLY A 244 -21.84 47.45 3.10
N PRO A 245 -22.15 48.73 3.40
CA PRO A 245 -23.32 49.42 2.87
C PRO A 245 -23.09 49.79 1.39
N PHE A 246 -22.98 48.79 0.51
CA PHE A 246 -23.04 49.04 -0.92
C PHE A 246 -24.50 49.01 -1.37
N GLY A 247 -25.15 50.15 -1.16
CA GLY A 247 -26.30 50.51 -1.95
C GLY A 247 -25.94 50.46 -3.43
N LYS A 248 -26.61 49.58 -4.17
CA LYS A 248 -27.20 49.83 -5.49
C LYS A 248 -28.05 48.63 -5.83
N LYS A 249 -29.36 48.87 -5.78
CA LYS A 249 -30.41 47.99 -6.27
C LYS A 249 -30.21 47.76 -7.77
N SER A 250 -29.50 46.70 -8.18
CA SER A 250 -29.66 46.14 -9.52
C SER A 250 -30.69 45.03 -9.42
N GLN A 251 -31.86 45.34 -9.94
CA GLN A 251 -33.03 44.48 -10.00
C GLN A 251 -32.76 43.34 -11.01
N CYS A 252 -32.08 42.29 -10.60
CA CYS A 252 -32.00 41.06 -11.39
C CYS A 252 -33.35 40.34 -11.29
N ARG A 253 -34.15 40.44 -12.35
CA ARG A 253 -35.33 39.60 -12.59
C ARG A 253 -34.89 38.13 -12.63
N MET A 254 -35.14 37.40 -11.56
CA MET A 254 -35.08 35.94 -11.56
C MET A 254 -36.29 35.42 -12.33
N SER A 255 -36.04 34.89 -13.52
CA SER A 255 -36.98 34.04 -14.25
C SER A 255 -37.13 32.75 -13.46
N ALA A 256 -38.34 32.47 -12.99
CA ALA A 256 -38.72 31.22 -12.37
C ALA A 256 -38.68 30.11 -13.42
N ALA A 257 -37.65 29.27 -13.40
CA ALA A 257 -37.68 28.03 -14.14
C ALA A 257 -36.86 26.96 -13.40
N SER A 258 -37.57 25.88 -13.07
CA SER A 258 -37.05 24.54 -12.84
C SER A 258 -36.32 24.28 -11.53
N CYS A 259 -37.10 24.21 -10.46
CA CYS A 259 -36.88 23.19 -9.42
C CYS A 259 -37.01 21.81 -10.06
N CYS A 260 -35.89 21.22 -10.48
CA CYS A 260 -35.82 19.78 -10.67
C CYS A 260 -35.15 19.17 -9.44
N LEU A 261 -35.93 18.37 -8.74
CA LEU A 261 -35.56 17.44 -7.69
C LEU A 261 -34.30 16.66 -8.10
N TYR A 262 -33.26 16.71 -7.28
CA TYR A 262 -32.17 15.74 -7.36
C TYR A 262 -32.34 14.79 -6.18
N ASP A 263 -32.77 13.58 -6.52
CA ASP A 263 -33.10 12.49 -5.61
C ASP A 263 -31.83 11.94 -4.94
N SER A 264 -31.91 11.75 -3.63
CA SER A 264 -30.82 11.25 -2.81
C SER A 264 -30.94 9.74 -2.60
N THR A 265 -30.33 8.96 -3.48
CA THR A 265 -30.03 7.55 -3.20
C THR A 265 -28.68 7.23 -3.82
N ASN A 266 -27.62 7.44 -3.05
CA ASN A 266 -26.37 6.74 -3.32
C ASN A 266 -26.15 5.79 -2.14
N GLU A 267 -26.62 4.57 -2.36
CA GLU A 267 -26.42 3.43 -1.48
C GLU A 267 -24.92 3.21 -1.33
N ARG A 268 -24.46 3.37 -0.09
CA ARG A 268 -23.18 2.84 0.36
C ARG A 268 -23.29 1.33 0.39
N THR A 269 -22.70 0.66 -0.59
CA THR A 269 -22.24 -0.71 -0.43
C THR A 269 -20.75 -0.68 -0.11
N PHE A 270 -20.49 -1.09 1.14
CA PHE A 270 -19.27 -1.60 1.79
C PHE A 270 -17.91 -1.14 1.27
#